data_AF-A0A7K3YAU2-F1
#
_entry.id   AF-A0A7K3YAU2-F1
#
_cell.length_a   1.000
_cell.length_b   1.000
_cell.length_c   1.000
_cell.angle_alpha   90.00
_cell.angle_beta   90.00
_cell.angle_gamma   90.00
#
_symmetry.space_group_name_H-M   'P 1'
#
loop_
_entity.id
_entity.type
_entity.pdbx_description
1 polymer ?
#
loop_
_entity_poly.entity_id
_entity_poly.type
_entity_poly.pdbx_seq_one_letter_code
_entity_poly.pdbx_strand_id
1 'polypeptide(L)'
;MGCIDALKPEIMLSRITFKEAREYIRKNVGEYHEVEPGYRIFDVHIIGVPPLYVGVEGEHVIFPYTKPCHGTFVVKIPGGDEIARLRAGKK
;
A
#
# COMPACT_ATOMS: atom_id res chain seq x y z
N MET A 1 -14.89 5.88 -12.59
CA MET A 1 -15.54 5.36 -11.37
C MET A 1 -14.62 4.32 -10.76
N GLY A 2 -13.79 4.72 -9.80
CA GLY A 2 -12.83 3.83 -9.12
C GLY A 2 -13.51 3.18 -7.92
N CYS A 3 -13.88 1.91 -8.05
CA CYS A 3 -14.58 1.15 -7.02
C CYS A 3 -13.60 0.23 -6.30
N ILE A 4 -13.12 0.71 -5.15
CA ILE A 4 -12.20 0.03 -4.22
C ILE A 4 -12.97 -1.03 -3.41
N ASP A 5 -14.28 -0.83 -3.28
CA ASP A 5 -15.21 -1.65 -2.51
C ASP A 5 -15.44 -3.04 -3.14
N ALA A 6 -15.21 -3.19 -4.45
CA ALA A 6 -15.37 -4.45 -5.16
C ALA A 6 -14.13 -5.38 -5.10
N LEU A 7 -13.00 -4.89 -4.58
CA LEU A 7 -11.69 -5.51 -4.80
C LEU A 7 -11.21 -6.42 -3.66
N LYS A 8 -12.02 -6.70 -2.62
CA LYS A 8 -11.67 -7.60 -1.50
C LYS A 8 -10.25 -7.35 -0.94
N PRO A 9 -10.03 -6.27 -0.18
CA PRO A 9 -8.75 -6.00 0.41
C PRO A 9 -8.34 -7.13 1.37
N GLU A 10 -7.23 -7.79 1.07
CA GLU A 10 -6.68 -8.85 1.88
C GLU A 10 -5.70 -8.26 2.90
N ILE A 11 -5.94 -8.50 4.19
CA ILE A 11 -5.05 -8.02 5.24
C ILE A 11 -3.95 -9.06 5.41
N MET A 12 -2.73 -8.75 4.97
CA MET A 12 -1.60 -9.66 5.13
C MET A 12 -1.03 -9.61 6.55
N LEU A 13 -0.91 -8.41 7.11
CA LEU A 13 -0.40 -8.19 8.46
C LEU A 13 -1.23 -7.16 9.19
N SER A 14 -1.42 -7.38 10.48
CA SER A 14 -2.27 -6.57 11.34
C SER A 14 -1.52 -6.28 12.64
N ARG A 15 -1.59 -5.03 13.14
CA ARG A 15 -0.94 -4.58 14.39
C ARG A 15 0.59 -4.68 14.38
N ILE A 16 1.21 -4.32 13.27
CA ILE A 16 2.68 -4.26 13.17
C ILE A 16 3.19 -2.83 13.32
N THR A 17 4.50 -2.69 13.47
CA THR A 17 5.18 -1.38 13.49
C THR A 17 5.53 -0.94 12.06
N PHE A 18 5.67 0.38 11.80
CA PHE A 18 6.14 0.92 10.52
C PHE A 18 7.41 0.24 9.98
N LYS A 19 8.35 -0.08 10.88
CA LYS A 19 9.60 -0.77 10.54
C LYS A 19 9.34 -2.19 9.98
N GLU A 20 8.44 -2.93 10.60
CA GLU A 20 8.07 -4.27 10.13
C GLU A 20 7.32 -4.22 8.81
N ALA A 21 6.45 -3.22 8.63
CA ALA A 21 5.73 -3.04 7.37
C ALA A 21 6.70 -2.80 6.20
N ARG A 22 7.71 -1.95 6.42
CA ARG A 22 8.80 -1.70 5.47
C ARG A 22 9.60 -2.97 5.18
N GLU A 23 10.04 -3.67 6.21
CA GLU A 23 10.82 -4.91 6.07
C GLU A 23 10.03 -5.98 5.32
N TYR A 24 8.73 -6.09 5.59
CA TYR A 24 7.83 -7.00 4.89
C TYR A 24 7.77 -6.68 3.41
N ILE A 25 7.51 -5.42 3.04
CA ILE A 25 7.43 -5.02 1.62
C ILE A 25 8.76 -5.24 0.92
N ARG A 26 9.88 -4.92 1.58
CA ARG A 26 11.23 -5.10 1.02
C ARG A 26 11.60 -6.57 0.81
N LYS A 27 11.14 -7.48 1.68
CA LYS A 27 11.46 -8.92 1.60
C LYS A 27 10.47 -9.71 0.75
N ASN A 28 9.20 -9.34 0.81
CA ASN A 28 8.11 -10.09 0.20
C ASN A 28 7.77 -9.56 -1.20
N VAL A 29 8.11 -8.31 -1.52
CA VAL A 29 7.75 -7.68 -2.79
C VAL A 29 9.00 -7.30 -3.57
N GLY A 30 9.12 -7.85 -4.78
CA GLY A 30 10.25 -7.58 -5.67
C GLY A 30 10.21 -6.17 -6.29
N GLU A 31 9.01 -5.65 -6.56
CA GLU A 31 8.81 -4.30 -7.08
C GLU A 31 8.16 -3.43 -6.01
N TYR A 32 8.89 -2.45 -5.48
CA TYR A 32 8.36 -1.51 -4.49
C TYR A 32 8.67 -0.07 -4.91
N HIS A 33 7.74 0.82 -4.60
CA HIS A 33 7.79 2.24 -4.89
C HIS A 33 7.77 3.01 -3.58
N GLU A 34 8.71 3.95 -3.42
CA GLU A 34 8.66 4.88 -2.30
C GLU A 34 7.61 5.95 -2.61
N VAL A 35 6.71 6.19 -1.66
CA VAL A 35 5.67 7.20 -1.76
C VAL A 35 5.78 8.20 -0.61
N GLU A 36 5.39 9.44 -0.89
CA GLU A 36 5.37 10.48 0.12
C GLU A 36 4.20 10.29 1.10
N PRO A 37 4.37 10.68 2.37
CA PRO A 37 3.29 10.67 3.34
C PRO A 37 2.18 11.62 2.91
N GLY A 38 0.94 11.14 2.93
CA GLY A 38 -0.22 11.87 2.37
C GLY A 38 -0.55 11.48 0.93
N TYR A 39 0.19 10.57 0.31
CA TYR A 39 -0.17 10.00 -0.98
C TYR A 39 -1.51 9.23 -0.86
N ARG A 40 -2.44 9.53 -1.77
CA ARG A 40 -3.76 8.94 -1.80
C ARG A 40 -3.75 7.77 -2.78
N ILE A 41 -3.90 6.56 -2.26
CA ILE A 41 -4.02 5.33 -3.07
C ILE A 41 -5.44 4.83 -2.92
N PHE A 42 -6.14 4.58 -4.03
CA PHE A 42 -7.53 4.10 -4.12
C PHE A 42 -8.58 5.07 -3.58
N ASP A 43 -8.48 5.50 -2.34
CA ASP A 43 -9.24 6.57 -1.64
C ASP A 43 -8.75 6.68 -0.19
N VAL A 44 -7.88 5.77 0.24
CA VAL A 44 -7.24 5.82 1.53
C VAL A 44 -6.03 6.75 1.47
N HIS A 45 -5.97 7.69 2.41
CA HIS A 45 -4.76 8.43 2.66
C HIS A 45 -3.78 7.51 3.36
N ILE A 46 -2.59 7.32 2.77
CA ILE A 46 -1.50 6.68 3.47
C ILE A 46 -0.95 7.69 4.46
N ILE A 47 -1.39 7.52 5.70
CA ILE A 47 -0.92 8.29 6.85
C ILE A 47 0.18 7.46 7.50
N GLY A 48 1.39 7.99 7.55
CA GLY A 48 2.51 7.29 8.16
C GLY A 48 3.78 8.12 8.20
N VAL A 49 4.79 7.59 8.88
CA VAL A 49 6.11 8.22 8.96
C VAL A 49 6.92 7.85 7.71
N PRO A 50 7.42 8.83 6.93
CA PRO A 50 8.28 8.55 5.79
C PRO A 50 9.58 7.84 6.23
N PRO A 51 10.15 6.94 5.41
CA PRO A 51 9.72 6.56 4.06
C PRO A 51 8.64 5.47 4.05
N LEU A 52 7.60 5.68 3.23
CA LEU A 52 6.53 4.70 3.00
C LEU A 52 6.81 3.93 1.72
N TYR A 53 6.73 2.60 1.78
CA TYR A 53 6.92 1.75 0.62
C TYR A 53 5.59 1.15 0.20
N VAL A 54 5.33 1.16 -1.09
CA VAL A 54 4.19 0.54 -1.76
C VAL A 54 4.74 -0.54 -2.66
N GLY A 55 4.54 -1.79 -2.27
CA GLY A 55 4.85 -2.94 -3.08
C GLY A 55 3.83 -3.13 -4.20
N VAL A 56 4.29 -3.59 -5.36
CA VAL A 56 3.46 -4.08 -6.46
C VAL A 56 3.88 -5.51 -6.75
N GLU A 57 2.92 -6.44 -6.70
CA GLU A 57 3.10 -7.85 -6.99
C GLU A 57 2.14 -8.26 -8.11
N GLY A 58 2.63 -8.24 -9.35
CA GLY A 58 1.83 -8.52 -10.53
C GLY A 58 0.70 -7.50 -10.70
N GLU A 59 -0.53 -7.95 -10.48
CA GLU A 59 -1.75 -7.11 -10.50
C GLU A 59 -2.24 -6.71 -9.10
N HIS A 60 -1.41 -6.89 -8.06
CA HIS A 60 -1.75 -6.51 -6.68
C HIS A 60 -0.84 -5.41 -6.15
N VAL A 61 -1.39 -4.51 -5.35
CA VAL A 61 -0.66 -3.47 -4.62
C VAL A 61 -0.67 -3.83 -3.15
N ILE A 62 0.50 -3.79 -2.53
CA ILE A 62 0.74 -4.10 -1.13
C ILE A 62 1.26 -2.83 -0.47
N PHE A 63 0.52 -2.28 0.49
CA PHE A 63 0.94 -1.04 1.14
C PHE A 63 0.62 -1.05 2.63
N PRO A 64 1.41 -0.28 3.43
CA PRO A 64 1.11 -0.11 4.83
C PRO A 64 -0.04 0.88 4.98
N TYR A 65 -1.10 0.46 5.67
CA TYR A 65 -2.22 1.30 6.06
C TYR A 65 -2.25 1.45 7.57
N THR A 66 -2.06 2.67 8.07
CA THR A 66 -2.11 2.94 9.51
C THR A 66 -3.49 3.44 9.91
N LYS A 67 -4.15 2.70 10.80
CA LYS A 67 -5.41 3.11 11.42
C LYS A 67 -5.09 3.76 12.78
N PRO A 68 -5.55 5.00 13.06
CA PRO A 68 -5.19 5.72 14.29
C PRO A 68 -5.66 5.00 15.57
N CYS A 69 -6.67 4.15 15.48
CA CYS A 69 -7.20 3.38 16.61
C CYS A 69 -6.52 2.02 16.84
N HIS A 70 -5.88 1.44 15.82
CA HIS A 70 -5.58 0.00 15.78
C HIS A 70 -4.14 -0.34 15.32
N GLY A 71 -3.34 0.65 14.93
CA GLY A 71 -1.94 0.48 14.54
C GLY A 71 -1.71 0.41 13.03
N THR A 72 -0.54 -0.10 12.61
CA THR A 72 -0.19 -0.25 11.18
C THR A 72 -0.56 -1.64 10.68
N PHE A 73 -1.13 -1.69 9.49
CA PHE A 73 -1.58 -2.89 8.79
C PHE A 73 -0.86 -2.96 7.45
N VAL A 74 -0.59 -4.16 6.93
CA VAL A 74 -0.21 -4.34 5.52
C VAL A 74 -1.42 -4.90 4.81
N VAL A 75 -1.90 -4.14 3.84
CA VAL A 75 -3.04 -4.54 3.02
C VAL A 75 -2.54 -4.84 1.61
N LYS A 76 -3.03 -5.95 1.06
CA LYS A 76 -2.87 -6.35 -0.33
C LYS A 76 -4.20 -6.19 -1.02
N ILE A 77 -4.23 -5.39 -2.07
CA ILE A 77 -5.43 -5.16 -2.86
C ILE A 77 -5.12 -5.38 -4.34
N PRO A 78 -6.04 -5.94 -5.13
CA PRO A 78 -5.88 -6.00 -6.57
C PRO A 78 -5.86 -4.57 -7.12
N GLY A 79 -4.72 -4.26 -7.74
CA GLY A 79 -4.34 -2.94 -8.16
C GLY A 79 -4.96 -2.50 -9.48
N GLY A 80 -5.14 -3.44 -10.41
CA GLY A 80 -5.71 -3.19 -11.74
C GLY A 80 -5.24 -1.89 -12.38
N ASP A 81 -6.18 -0.98 -12.65
CA ASP A 81 -5.95 0.34 -13.25
C ASP A 81 -5.07 1.27 -12.37
N GLU A 82 -5.10 1.12 -11.04
CA GLU A 82 -4.30 1.95 -10.15
C GLU A 82 -2.81 1.58 -10.21
N ILE A 83 -2.45 0.32 -10.50
CA ILE A 83 -1.05 -0.03 -10.76
C ILE A 83 -0.57 0.69 -12.02
N ALA A 84 -1.41 0.76 -13.05
CA ALA A 84 -1.10 1.51 -14.24
C ALA A 84 -0.95 3.00 -13.93
N ARG A 85 -1.77 3.57 -13.04
CA ARG A 85 -1.62 4.96 -12.56
C ARG A 85 -0.37 5.19 -11.70
N LEU A 86 -0.06 4.29 -10.78
CA LEU A 86 1.16 4.30 -9.95
C LEU A 86 2.41 4.23 -10.84
N ARG A 87 2.39 3.39 -11.88
CA ARG A 87 3.47 3.29 -12.87
C ARG A 87 3.52 4.49 -13.82
N ALA A 88 2.37 5.05 -14.21
CA ALA A 88 2.28 6.19 -15.14
C ALA A 88 2.52 7.56 -14.45
N GLY A 89 2.30 7.66 -13.15
CA GLY A 89 2.49 8.87 -12.34
C GLY A 89 3.95 9.27 -12.12
N LYS A 90 4.91 8.51 -12.68
CA LYS A 90 6.27 8.99 -12.88
C LYS A 90 6.29 10.00 -14.05
N LYS A 91 5.89 11.24 -13.80
CA LYS A 91 6.23 12.34 -14.69
C LYS A 91 6.37 13.66 -13.95
#